data_AF-A0A392PXA0-F1
#
_entry.id   AF-A0A392PXA0-F1
#
_cell.length_a   1.000
_cell.length_b   1.000
_cell.length_c   1.000
_cell.angle_alpha   90.00
_cell.angle_beta   90.00
_cell.angle_gamma   90.00
#
_symmetry.space_group_name_H-M   'P 1'
#
loop_
_entity.id
_entity.type
_entity.pdbx_description
1 polymer ?
#
loop_
_entity_poly.entity_id
_entity_poly.type
_entity_poly.pdbx_seq_one_letter_code
_entity_poly.pdbx_strand_id
1 'polypeptide(L)'
;LLDVEENTRLGSQGPDFVKSHSWFNGIDWEALRHHTFPVPPEIISRITQYLEVRYEDSSASTESPLEEVEELNVPEWLEDW
;
A
#
# COMPACT_ATOMS: atom_id res chain seq x y z
N LEU A 1 9.97 -14.16 0.32
CA LEU A 1 9.00 -13.63 1.31
C LEU A 1 7.93 -14.65 1.70
N LEU A 2 7.53 -15.54 0.79
CA LEU A 2 6.44 -16.50 1.04
C LEU A 2 6.93 -17.95 1.12
N ASP A 3 8.21 -18.17 1.45
CA ASP A 3 8.68 -19.53 1.72
C ASP A 3 8.00 -20.08 2.96
N VAL A 4 7.46 -21.30 2.83
CA VAL A 4 6.72 -21.96 3.91
C VAL A 4 7.64 -22.19 5.11
N GLU A 5 8.89 -22.59 4.87
CA GLU A 5 9.91 -22.70 5.91
C GLU A 5 10.40 -21.31 6.33
N GLU A 6 10.18 -20.98 7.61
CA GLU A 6 10.46 -19.65 8.16
C GLU A 6 11.95 -19.32 8.11
N ASN A 7 12.81 -20.28 8.45
CA ASN A 7 14.25 -20.03 8.58
C ASN A 7 14.91 -19.72 7.23
N THR A 8 14.33 -20.21 6.13
CA THR A 8 14.83 -19.96 4.77
C THR A 8 14.17 -18.76 4.10
N ARG A 9 13.08 -18.23 4.67
CA ARG A 9 12.33 -17.12 4.10
C ARG A 9 13.17 -15.86 4.07
N LEU A 10 13.22 -15.19 2.91
CA LEU A 10 13.87 -13.89 2.78
C LEU A 10 13.37 -12.92 3.87
N GLY A 11 14.29 -12.39 4.67
CA GLY A 11 14.00 -11.54 5.82
C GLY A 11 14.19 -12.23 7.18
N SER A 12 14.29 -13.56 7.24
CA SER A 12 14.52 -14.32 8.49
C SER A 12 15.84 -13.96 9.17
N GLN A 13 16.86 -13.59 8.39
CA GLN A 13 18.17 -13.16 8.86
C GLN A 13 18.29 -11.63 9.03
N GLY A 14 17.15 -10.92 9.01
CA GLY A 14 17.09 -9.48 9.16
C GLY A 14 16.87 -8.71 7.86
N PRO A 15 16.68 -7.38 7.97
CA PRO A 15 16.23 -6.54 6.86
C PRO A 15 17.29 -6.34 5.77
N ASP A 16 18.59 -6.45 6.10
CA ASP A 16 19.66 -6.17 5.14
C ASP A 16 19.68 -7.18 3.98
N PHE A 17 19.24 -8.42 4.21
CA PHE A 17 19.06 -9.42 3.16
C PHE A 17 17.91 -9.07 2.21
N VAL A 18 16.85 -8.45 2.72
CA VAL A 18 15.76 -7.91 1.89
C VAL A 18 16.28 -6.75 1.06
N LYS A 19 16.98 -5.80 1.71
CA LYS A 19 17.49 -4.58 1.07
C LYS A 19 18.50 -4.85 -0.04
N SER A 20 19.30 -5.91 0.09
CA SER A 20 20.32 -6.33 -0.87
C SER A 20 19.81 -7.30 -1.95
N HIS A 21 18.54 -7.72 -1.89
CA HIS A 21 17.96 -8.60 -2.89
C HIS A 21 17.84 -7.89 -4.24
N SER A 22 18.13 -8.60 -5.34
CA SER A 22 18.24 -8.03 -6.69
C SER A 22 16.99 -7.29 -7.19
N TRP A 23 15.82 -7.67 -6.69
CA TRP A 23 14.56 -6.98 -6.96
C TRP A 23 14.59 -5.51 -6.51
N PHE A 24 15.31 -5.19 -5.43
CA PHE A 24 15.45 -3.84 -4.88
C PHE A 24 16.72 -3.13 -5.36
N ASN A 25 17.36 -3.62 -6.44
CA ASN A 25 18.52 -2.95 -7.00
C ASN A 25 18.20 -1.51 -7.39
N GLY A 26 19.04 -0.57 -6.96
CA GLY A 26 18.87 0.86 -7.24
C GLY A 26 17.93 1.60 -6.29
N ILE A 27 17.35 0.92 -5.29
CA ILE A 27 16.58 1.59 -4.24
C ILE A 27 17.53 2.34 -3.29
N ASP A 28 17.32 3.65 -3.16
CA ASP A 28 17.94 4.46 -2.13
C ASP A 28 17.12 4.37 -0.84
N TRP A 29 17.54 3.45 0.03
CA TRP A 29 16.89 3.20 1.32
C TRP A 29 16.97 4.40 2.29
N GLU A 30 17.99 5.25 2.17
CA GLU A 30 18.12 6.44 3.01
C GLU A 30 17.17 7.54 2.52
N ALA A 31 17.06 7.75 1.20
CA ALA A 31 16.06 8.68 0.67
C ALA A 31 14.63 8.26 1.04
N LEU A 32 14.35 6.95 1.02
CA LEU A 32 13.06 6.41 1.47
C LEU A 32 12.83 6.68 2.96
N ARG A 33 13.84 6.48 3.81
CA ARG A 33 13.78 6.77 5.25
C ARG A 33 13.54 8.26 5.54
N HIS A 34 14.11 9.16 4.74
CA HIS A 34 13.96 10.60 4.91
C HIS A 34 12.77 11.19 4.15
N HIS A 35 11.92 10.34 3.54
CA HIS A 35 10.77 10.77 2.72
C HIS A 35 11.14 11.72 1.58
N THR A 36 12.37 11.64 1.08
CA THR A 36 12.86 12.47 -0.03
C THR A 36 12.75 11.75 -1.37
N PHE A 37 12.32 10.49 -1.36
CA PHE A 37 12.10 9.73 -2.59
C PHE A 37 10.88 10.30 -3.34
N PRO A 38 11.05 10.76 -4.60
CA PRO A 38 9.95 11.36 -5.35
C PRO A 38 8.91 10.29 -5.70
N VAL A 39 7.63 10.66 -5.59
CA VAL A 39 6.55 9.82 -6.09
C VAL A 39 6.61 9.79 -7.61
N PRO A 40 6.61 8.61 -8.26
CA PRO A 40 6.57 8.51 -9.72
C PRO A 40 5.39 9.30 -10.31
N PRO A 41 5.60 10.09 -11.38
CA PRO A 41 4.55 10.91 -11.99
C PRO A 41 3.31 10.10 -12.40
N GLU A 42 3.48 8.84 -12.77
CA GLU A 42 2.41 7.93 -13.16
C GLU A 42 1.45 7.64 -12.00
N ILE A 43 1.97 7.55 -10.77
CA ILE A 43 1.14 7.37 -9.57
C ILE A 43 0.33 8.64 -9.31
N ILE A 44 0.96 9.81 -9.39
CA ILE A 44 0.28 11.10 -9.24
C ILE A 44 -0.83 11.22 -10.28
N SER A 45 -0.52 10.93 -11.55
CA SER A 45 -1.48 10.98 -12.66
C SER A 45 -2.68 10.06 -12.44
N ARG A 46 -2.46 8.82 -12.00
CA ARG A 46 -3.55 7.86 -11.69
C ARG A 46 -4.44 8.35 -10.55
N ILE A 47 -3.86 8.92 -9.49
CA ILE A 47 -4.62 9.46 -8.36
C ILE A 47 -5.45 10.67 -8.82
N THR A 48 -4.84 11.60 -9.56
CA THR A 48 -5.54 12.78 -10.10
C THR A 48 -6.70 12.36 -11.00
N GLN A 49 -6.48 11.46 -11.95
CA GLN A 49 -7.52 10.95 -12.84
C GLN A 49 -8.68 10.32 -12.06
N TYR A 50 -8.38 9.53 -11.03
CA TYR A 50 -9.41 8.90 -10.21
C TYR A 50 -10.25 9.92 -9.43
N LEU A 51 -9.61 10.96 -8.90
CA LEU A 51 -10.29 12.04 -8.17
C LEU A 51 -11.15 12.90 -9.09
N GLU A 52 -10.68 13.19 -10.31
CA GLU A 52 -11.43 13.93 -11.32
C GLU A 52 -12.70 13.16 -11.74
N VAL A 53 -12.57 11.87 -12.06
CA VAL A 53 -13.72 11.01 -12.40
C VAL A 53 -14.75 10.98 -11.27
N ARG A 54 -14.30 10.83 -10.02
CA ARG A 54 -15.22 10.84 -8.86
C ARG A 54 -15.86 12.20 -8.62
N TYR A 55 -15.16 13.30 -8.88
CA TYR A 55 -15.71 14.63 -8.73
C TYR A 55 -16.79 14.92 -9.78
N GLU A 56 -16.57 14.49 -11.02
CA GLU A 56 -17.57 14.58 -12.10
C GLU A 56 -18.81 13.72 -11.80
N ASP A 57 -18.63 12.50 -11.28
CA ASP A 57 -19.73 11.64 -10.82
C ASP A 57 -20.44 12.20 -9.58
N SER A 58 -19.76 12.95 -8.72
CA SER A 58 -20.34 13.57 -7.51
C SER A 58 -21.26 14.77 -7.82
N SER A 59 -21.23 15.29 -9.05
CA SER A 59 -22.19 16.30 -9.52
C SER A 59 -23.56 15.70 -9.87
N ALA A 60 -23.64 14.37 -10.02
CA ALA A 60 -24.88 13.62 -9.98
C ALA A 60 -25.05 13.09 -8.56
N SER A 61 -25.93 13.69 -7.77
CA SER A 61 -26.28 13.21 -6.44
C SER A 61 -26.51 11.70 -6.44
N THR A 62 -25.61 10.96 -5.80
CA THR A 62 -26.00 9.80 -5.04
C THR A 62 -25.71 10.15 -3.60
N GLU A 63 -26.77 10.48 -2.87
CA GLU A 63 -26.79 10.24 -1.43
C GLU A 63 -26.14 8.88 -1.20
N SER A 64 -25.08 8.82 -0.40
CA SER A 64 -24.66 7.56 0.17
C SER A 64 -25.90 6.99 0.86
N PRO A 65 -26.31 5.73 0.58
CA PRO A 65 -27.18 5.05 1.51
C PRO A 65 -26.57 5.26 2.89
N LEU A 66 -27.34 5.78 3.84
CA LEU A 66 -26.96 5.76 5.25
C LEU A 66 -26.47 4.33 5.50
N GLU A 67 -25.16 4.18 5.70
CA GLU A 67 -24.55 2.92 6.06
C GLU A 67 -25.10 2.63 7.45
N GLU A 68 -26.27 1.98 7.49
CA GLU A 68 -26.71 1.24 8.64
C GLU A 68 -25.50 0.38 8.99
N VAL A 69 -24.99 0.61 10.20
CA VAL A 69 -23.78 -0.01 10.74
C VAL A 69 -24.06 -1.50 10.86
N GLU A 70 -24.08 -2.20 9.75
CA GLU A 70 -23.98 -3.64 9.69
C GLU A 70 -22.53 -3.91 10.03
N GLU A 71 -22.33 -4.34 11.28
CA GLU A 71 -21.05 -4.70 11.90
C GLU A 71 -20.04 -5.06 10.83
N LEU A 72 -19.11 -4.13 10.57
CA LEU A 72 -17.99 -4.35 9.67
C LEU A 72 -17.41 -5.69 10.06
N ASN A 73 -17.43 -6.63 9.12
CA ASN A 73 -16.78 -7.92 9.25
C ASN A 73 -15.28 -7.64 9.30
N VAL A 74 -14.81 -7.20 10.46
CA VAL A 74 -13.41 -6.99 10.77
C VAL A 74 -12.83 -8.39 10.74
N PRO A 75 -11.98 -8.68 9.75
CA PRO A 75 -11.42 -10.02 9.67
C PRO A 75 -10.57 -10.28 10.91
N GLU A 76 -10.69 -11.47 11.50
CA GLU A 76 -9.96 -11.86 12.72
C GLU A 76 -8.44 -11.62 12.63
N TRP A 77 -7.86 -11.64 11.42
CA TRP A 77 -6.42 -11.35 11.23
C TRP A 77 -5.99 -9.93 11.63
N LEU A 78 -6.92 -8.97 11.74
CA LEU A 78 -6.61 -7.59 12.11
C LEU A 78 -6.55 -7.38 13.63
N GLU A 79 -7.10 -8.29 14.43
CA GLU A 79 -7.09 -8.17 15.90
C GLU A 79 -5.73 -8.51 16.53
N ASP A 80 -4.88 -9.24 15.80
CA ASP A 80 -3.60 -9.75 16.28
C ASP A 80 -2.39 -8.85 15.97
N TRP A 81 -2.60 -7.59 15.54
CA TRP A 81 -1.52 -6.66 15.19
C TRP A 81 -1.28 -5.52 16.19
#